data_AF-A0A847PU29-F1
#
_entry.id   AF-A0A847PU29-F1
#
_cell.length_a   1.000
_cell.length_b   1.000
_cell.length_c   1.000
_cell.angle_alpha   90.00
_cell.angle_beta   90.00
_cell.angle_gamma   90.00
#
_symmetry.space_group_name_H-M   'P 1'
#
loop_
_entity.id
_entity.type
_entity.pdbx_description
1 polymer ?
#
loop_
_entity_poly.entity_id
_entity_poly.type
_entity_poly.pdbx_seq_one_letter_code
_entity_poly.pdbx_strand_id
1 'polypeptide(L)'
;SNAAADTTSTADTANTADNVSNITDVCNVVSTNYKWVSNEQYPVIDLFGDKYVPLFTTNGSVWDAHVNKLAKLILDSNERHVLKDGEKLDLGQGYALEAKQISIPNKQAWLEFTKDGKYIDDRIVTIDNDKNTTWNVTLDNVQGENNVIVMRVHVDSVSGLVENNILQYSCVAIDGIWLTDYSDAKNLKIGDKIGEFTLEKIIRGENVSNQGSLVFKNATGFPINCNVVGTNYKCDSWSNQYPSINLFGEKYFPLLANSDQSRKPHNDPIWECHVDKLAKLVLDSDDKHLLKTGEKLDLGQGYSLQVKQIDVEGNRALIEFDKDGRYVDDAIILTDPNEHYWTCLRNNIQGEENVPVLKVYVSDVYLDGNDGIVQVDGIWLIDYVNARTLKIGDKIGQFTLEKIVSGVNKSNLGSLAFKNASVADDASVNDDSSDDNSSSSTSLERGLAKFTNKNTESPTSWYWNFWEYIIMRI
;
A
#
# COMPACT_ATOMS: atom_id res chain seq x y z
N SER A 1 44.35 41.77 -65.00
CA SER A 1 45.19 41.23 -63.92
C SER A 1 44.32 41.07 -62.69
N ASN A 2 44.41 39.90 -62.06
CA ASN A 2 43.46 39.31 -61.11
C ASN A 2 43.02 40.21 -59.94
N ALA A 3 41.71 40.21 -59.70
CA ALA A 3 41.09 40.55 -58.41
C ALA A 3 40.89 39.27 -57.59
N ALA A 4 41.05 39.39 -56.27
CA ALA A 4 41.09 38.31 -55.30
C ALA A 4 39.75 37.57 -55.14
N ALA A 5 39.82 36.25 -54.99
CA ALA A 5 38.74 35.41 -54.50
C ALA A 5 39.04 35.04 -53.04
N ASP A 6 38.24 35.57 -52.14
CA ASP A 6 38.19 35.21 -50.72
C ASP A 6 37.14 34.09 -50.59
N THR A 7 37.54 32.93 -50.09
CA THR A 7 36.67 31.77 -49.86
C THR A 7 36.53 31.58 -48.36
N THR A 8 35.51 32.20 -47.78
CA THR A 8 35.05 31.96 -46.42
C THR A 8 34.31 30.62 -46.36
N SER A 9 34.78 29.72 -45.49
CA SER A 9 34.06 28.51 -45.13
C SER A 9 32.84 28.88 -44.28
N THR A 10 31.65 28.78 -44.85
CA THR A 10 30.41 28.71 -44.06
C THR A 10 30.34 27.34 -43.41
N ALA A 11 30.41 27.33 -42.08
CA ALA A 11 30.06 26.19 -41.27
C ALA A 11 28.57 25.87 -41.48
N ASP A 12 28.28 24.71 -42.07
CA ASP A 12 26.96 24.10 -42.03
C ASP A 12 26.68 23.68 -40.58
N THR A 13 26.00 24.56 -39.85
CA THR A 13 25.34 24.20 -38.58
C THR A 13 24.13 23.34 -38.93
N ALA A 14 24.36 22.05 -39.16
CA ALA A 14 23.30 21.07 -39.18
C ALA A 14 22.70 21.01 -37.76
N ASN A 15 21.60 21.73 -37.55
CA ASN A 15 20.69 21.47 -36.44
C ASN A 15 20.16 20.05 -36.62
N THR A 16 20.80 19.09 -35.96
CA THR A 16 20.15 17.85 -35.56
C THR A 16 19.00 18.24 -34.65
N ALA A 17 17.81 18.38 -35.23
CA ALA A 17 16.58 18.33 -34.46
C ALA A 17 16.57 16.97 -33.77
N ASP A 18 16.90 16.96 -32.48
CA ASP A 18 16.70 15.81 -31.62
C ASP A 18 15.24 15.39 -31.77
N ASN A 19 15.03 14.25 -32.43
CA ASN A 19 13.73 13.65 -32.58
C ASN A 19 13.41 13.00 -31.23
N VAL A 20 13.05 13.82 -30.24
CA VAL A 20 12.62 13.37 -28.92
C VAL A 20 11.29 12.64 -29.13
N SER A 21 11.35 11.31 -29.14
CA SER A 21 10.17 10.44 -29.16
C SER A 21 9.35 10.75 -27.91
N ASN A 22 8.21 11.40 -28.09
CA ASN A 22 7.32 11.81 -27.01
C ASN A 22 6.71 10.56 -26.35
N ILE A 23 7.12 10.24 -25.12
CA ILE A 23 6.52 9.15 -24.34
C ILE A 23 5.17 9.64 -23.80
N THR A 24 4.11 8.88 -24.11
CA THR A 24 2.75 9.13 -23.64
C THR A 24 2.37 8.08 -22.61
N ASP A 25 1.98 8.54 -21.42
CA ASP A 25 1.47 7.69 -20.34
C ASP A 25 -0.05 7.85 -20.26
N VAL A 26 -0.75 6.72 -20.27
CA VAL A 26 -2.22 6.69 -20.27
C VAL A 26 -2.69 6.15 -18.92
N CYS A 27 -3.24 7.03 -18.09
CA CYS A 27 -3.87 6.66 -16.83
C CYS A 27 -5.34 6.35 -17.08
N ASN A 28 -5.72 5.08 -17.00
CA ASN A 28 -7.09 4.63 -17.27
C ASN A 28 -7.94 4.68 -16.01
N VAL A 29 -9.21 5.05 -16.18
CA VAL A 29 -10.23 4.82 -15.16
C VAL A 29 -10.62 3.34 -15.17
N VAL A 30 -10.72 2.75 -13.99
CA VAL A 30 -11.16 1.37 -13.79
C VAL A 30 -12.23 1.31 -12.71
N SER A 31 -13.18 0.40 -12.88
CA SER A 31 -14.14 0.07 -11.83
C SER A 31 -13.46 -0.66 -10.68
N THR A 32 -13.72 -0.23 -9.45
CA THR A 32 -13.32 -0.92 -8.23
C THR A 32 -14.57 -1.24 -7.41
N ASN A 33 -14.66 -2.46 -6.88
CA ASN A 33 -15.76 -2.84 -5.99
C ASN A 33 -15.63 -2.13 -4.65
N TYR A 34 -16.74 -1.75 -4.04
CA TYR A 34 -16.74 -1.32 -2.65
C TYR A 34 -16.33 -2.46 -1.72
N LYS A 35 -15.62 -2.18 -0.62
CA LYS A 35 -15.18 -3.26 0.28
C LYS A 35 -16.32 -4.03 0.93
N TRP A 36 -17.43 -3.37 1.27
CA TRP A 36 -18.56 -4.03 1.93
C TRP A 36 -19.47 -4.79 0.94
N VAL A 37 -19.42 -4.48 -0.35
CA VAL A 37 -20.33 -5.08 -1.34
C VAL A 37 -19.67 -5.27 -2.71
N SER A 38 -19.74 -6.48 -3.25
CA SER A 38 -19.00 -6.87 -4.45
C SER A 38 -19.72 -6.60 -5.78
N ASN A 39 -21.02 -6.28 -5.77
CA ASN A 39 -21.82 -6.04 -6.97
C ASN A 39 -22.03 -4.56 -7.31
N GLU A 40 -21.50 -3.66 -6.48
CA GLU A 40 -21.49 -2.22 -6.74
C GLU A 40 -20.05 -1.73 -6.88
N GLN A 41 -19.84 -0.72 -7.73
CA GLN A 41 -18.52 -0.26 -8.13
C GLN A 41 -18.43 1.26 -8.10
N TYR A 42 -17.21 1.77 -7.94
CA TYR A 42 -16.86 3.17 -8.11
C TYR A 42 -15.64 3.31 -9.05
N PRO A 43 -15.50 4.45 -9.75
CA PRO A 43 -14.37 4.68 -10.63
C PRO A 43 -13.11 5.00 -9.82
N VAL A 44 -11.98 4.46 -10.24
CA VAL A 44 -10.66 4.77 -9.68
C VAL A 44 -9.70 5.06 -10.83
N ILE A 45 -8.85 6.06 -10.65
CA ILE A 45 -7.72 6.34 -11.52
C ILE A 45 -6.45 6.41 -10.69
N ASP A 46 -5.41 5.71 -11.13
CA ASP A 46 -4.08 5.79 -10.55
C ASP A 46 -3.28 6.84 -11.33
N LEU A 47 -2.85 7.89 -10.64
CA LEU A 47 -1.97 8.91 -11.18
C LEU A 47 -0.59 8.75 -10.56
N PHE A 48 0.25 7.97 -11.22
CA PHE A 48 1.67 7.81 -10.89
C PHE A 48 1.92 7.29 -9.46
N GLY A 49 1.05 6.41 -8.97
CA GLY A 49 1.13 5.78 -7.65
C GLY A 49 0.11 6.31 -6.64
N ASP A 50 -0.53 7.44 -6.93
CA ASP A 50 -1.57 8.04 -6.10
C ASP A 50 -2.96 7.70 -6.67
N LYS A 51 -3.81 7.08 -5.84
CA LYS A 51 -5.18 6.72 -6.23
C LYS A 51 -6.15 7.88 -6.01
N TYR A 52 -6.89 8.18 -7.06
CA TYR A 52 -7.96 9.16 -7.07
C TYR A 52 -9.28 8.52 -7.53
N VAL A 53 -10.38 9.16 -7.16
CA VAL A 53 -11.72 8.83 -7.61
C VAL A 53 -12.18 9.95 -8.54
N PRO A 54 -12.37 9.66 -9.84
CA PRO A 54 -13.09 10.56 -10.73
C PRO A 54 -14.49 10.86 -10.20
N LEU A 55 -14.90 12.13 -10.21
CA LEU A 55 -16.22 12.50 -9.71
C LEU A 55 -17.30 11.80 -10.54
N PHE A 56 -18.25 11.15 -9.88
CA PHE A 56 -19.36 10.45 -10.50
C PHE A 56 -20.65 10.75 -9.74
N THR A 57 -21.77 10.56 -10.42
CA THR A 57 -23.08 10.96 -9.90
C THR A 57 -23.97 9.76 -9.60
N THR A 58 -24.97 9.94 -8.75
CA THR A 58 -25.87 8.88 -8.28
C THR A 58 -26.68 8.21 -9.39
N ASN A 59 -26.95 8.95 -10.47
CA ASN A 59 -27.69 8.45 -11.63
C ASN A 59 -26.76 8.13 -12.81
N GLY A 60 -25.46 8.42 -12.67
CA GLY A 60 -24.45 8.16 -13.68
C GLY A 60 -23.98 6.71 -13.60
N SER A 61 -23.62 6.15 -14.75
CA SER A 61 -22.84 4.91 -14.74
C SER A 61 -21.40 5.22 -14.31
N VAL A 62 -20.72 4.26 -13.69
CA VAL A 62 -19.30 4.38 -13.31
C VAL A 62 -18.41 4.82 -14.48
N TRP A 63 -18.71 4.33 -15.69
CA TRP A 63 -17.97 4.67 -16.90
C TRP A 63 -18.22 6.10 -17.42
N ASP A 64 -19.26 6.80 -16.94
CA ASP A 64 -19.59 8.19 -17.30
C ASP A 64 -19.03 9.19 -16.27
N ALA A 65 -18.04 8.78 -15.48
CA ALA A 65 -17.41 9.65 -14.50
C ALA A 65 -16.64 10.80 -15.17
N HIS A 66 -16.53 11.92 -14.48
CA HIS A 66 -15.76 13.08 -14.90
C HIS A 66 -14.26 12.81 -14.69
N VAL A 67 -13.66 12.12 -15.67
CA VAL A 67 -12.27 11.60 -15.63
C VAL A 67 -11.21 12.61 -15.17
N ASN A 68 -11.39 13.90 -15.45
CA ASN A 68 -10.45 14.95 -15.09
C ASN A 68 -10.81 15.71 -13.81
N LYS A 69 -11.94 15.39 -13.17
CA LYS A 69 -12.34 15.94 -11.87
C LYS A 69 -12.13 14.87 -10.81
N LEU A 70 -11.19 15.07 -9.91
CA LEU A 70 -10.63 14.00 -9.08
C LEU A 70 -10.70 14.36 -7.60
N ALA A 71 -11.19 13.45 -6.78
CA ALA A 71 -11.09 13.52 -5.32
C ALA A 71 -10.18 12.39 -4.81
N LYS A 72 -9.46 12.61 -3.71
CA LYS A 72 -8.66 11.56 -3.08
C LYS A 72 -9.58 10.59 -2.33
N LEU A 73 -9.35 9.28 -2.42
CA LEU A 73 -10.05 8.31 -1.58
C LEU A 73 -9.54 8.43 -0.14
N ILE A 74 -10.44 8.70 0.81
CA ILE A 74 -10.11 8.74 2.25
C ILE A 74 -10.30 7.36 2.85
N LEU A 75 -11.47 6.76 2.62
CA LEU A 75 -11.88 5.51 3.24
C LEU A 75 -12.67 4.67 2.25
N ASP A 76 -12.39 3.38 2.24
CA ASP A 76 -13.23 2.32 1.69
C ASP A 76 -13.07 1.15 2.66
N SER A 77 -14.06 0.91 3.50
CA SER A 77 -14.00 -0.02 4.63
C SER A 77 -15.28 -0.83 4.75
N ASN A 78 -15.12 -2.07 5.20
CA ASN A 78 -16.18 -2.98 5.64
C ASN A 78 -16.07 -3.30 7.14
N GLU A 79 -15.30 -2.51 7.88
CA GLU A 79 -15.18 -2.63 9.33
C GLU A 79 -16.52 -2.30 10.00
N ARG A 80 -16.88 -3.11 10.99
CA ARG A 80 -18.14 -2.96 11.72
C ARG A 80 -17.98 -1.95 12.85
N HIS A 81 -18.61 -0.79 12.70
CA HIS A 81 -18.74 0.24 13.74
C HIS A 81 -20.13 0.16 14.39
N VAL A 82 -20.18 0.32 15.71
CA VAL A 82 -21.44 0.35 16.46
C VAL A 82 -21.53 1.69 17.19
N LEU A 83 -22.50 2.51 16.83
CA LEU A 83 -22.70 3.84 17.39
C LEU A 83 -23.97 3.89 18.24
N LYS A 84 -23.88 4.50 19.42
CA LYS A 84 -25.02 4.83 20.28
C LYS A 84 -25.59 6.20 19.95
N ASP A 85 -26.74 6.52 20.53
CA ASP A 85 -27.34 7.86 20.42
C ASP A 85 -26.36 8.97 20.85
N GLY A 86 -26.14 9.92 19.94
CA GLY A 86 -25.22 11.05 20.09
C GLY A 86 -23.74 10.72 19.89
N GLU A 87 -23.39 9.47 19.57
CA GLU A 87 -22.00 9.06 19.37
C GLU A 87 -21.50 9.47 17.99
N LYS A 88 -20.21 9.85 17.93
CA LYS A 88 -19.51 10.31 16.74
C LYS A 88 -18.40 9.36 16.37
N LEU A 89 -18.37 8.97 15.10
CA LEU A 89 -17.27 8.26 14.47
C LEU A 89 -16.40 9.26 13.70
N ASP A 90 -15.13 9.38 14.08
CA ASP A 90 -14.14 10.12 13.30
C ASP A 90 -13.74 9.30 12.07
N LEU A 91 -13.89 9.89 10.89
CA LEU A 91 -13.55 9.28 9.60
C LEU A 91 -12.21 9.79 9.06
N GLY A 92 -11.51 10.63 9.83
CA GLY A 92 -10.23 11.21 9.49
C GLY A 92 -10.36 12.51 8.69
N GLN A 93 -9.28 13.28 8.68
CA GLN A 93 -9.18 14.56 7.97
C GLN A 93 -10.33 15.53 8.31
N GLY A 94 -10.89 15.45 9.51
CA GLY A 94 -12.00 16.32 9.96
C GLY A 94 -13.39 15.88 9.51
N TYR A 95 -13.53 14.77 8.78
CA TYR A 95 -14.83 14.18 8.46
C TYR A 95 -15.35 13.34 9.64
N ALA A 96 -16.63 13.45 9.97
CA ALA A 96 -17.23 12.65 11.04
C ALA A 96 -18.67 12.27 10.73
N LEU A 97 -19.08 11.10 11.23
CA LEU A 97 -20.44 10.57 11.15
C LEU A 97 -21.03 10.44 12.56
N GLU A 98 -22.18 11.06 12.79
CA GLU A 98 -22.88 11.03 14.08
C GLU A 98 -24.18 10.24 13.98
N ALA A 99 -24.45 9.37 14.96
CA ALA A 99 -25.77 8.77 15.14
C ALA A 99 -26.63 9.69 16.02
N LYS A 100 -27.33 10.65 15.41
CA LYS A 100 -28.12 11.69 16.12
C LYS A 100 -29.20 11.09 17.00
N GLN A 101 -29.93 10.14 16.44
CA GLN A 101 -31.04 9.49 17.12
C GLN A 101 -31.36 8.14 16.50
N ILE A 102 -31.70 7.16 17.33
CA ILE A 102 -31.99 5.79 16.93
C ILE A 102 -33.34 5.38 17.51
N SER A 103 -34.25 4.92 16.65
CA SER A 103 -35.57 4.42 17.02
C SER A 103 -35.63 2.91 16.81
N ILE A 104 -35.61 2.15 17.92
CA ILE A 104 -35.78 0.69 17.89
C ILE A 104 -37.17 0.28 17.36
N PRO A 105 -38.29 0.89 17.80
CA PRO A 105 -39.62 0.51 17.31
C PRO A 105 -39.78 0.72 15.80
N ASN A 106 -39.16 1.78 15.26
CA ASN A 106 -39.25 2.10 13.84
C ASN A 106 -38.11 1.49 13.02
N LYS A 107 -37.14 0.84 13.68
CA LYS A 107 -35.88 0.35 13.07
C LYS A 107 -35.16 1.44 12.28
N GLN A 108 -35.05 2.62 12.86
CA GLN A 108 -34.51 3.82 12.20
C GLN A 108 -33.26 4.33 12.89
N ALA A 109 -32.32 4.85 12.10
CA ALA A 109 -31.19 5.63 12.56
C ALA A 109 -31.13 6.95 11.80
N TRP A 110 -31.12 8.07 12.51
CA TRP A 110 -30.83 9.39 11.98
C TRP A 110 -29.32 9.61 12.06
N LEU A 111 -28.69 9.66 10.89
CA LEU A 111 -27.25 9.88 10.75
C LEU A 111 -26.98 11.29 10.22
N GLU A 112 -25.95 11.95 10.75
CA GLU A 112 -25.49 13.27 10.33
C GLU A 112 -24.02 13.20 9.91
N PHE A 113 -23.70 13.73 8.74
CA PHE A 113 -22.34 13.80 8.21
C PHE A 113 -21.82 15.23 8.32
N THR A 114 -20.61 15.38 8.86
CA THR A 114 -19.99 16.67 9.12
C THR A 114 -18.55 16.73 8.64
N LYS A 115 -18.07 17.95 8.37
CA LYS A 115 -16.67 18.26 8.06
C LYS A 115 -16.22 19.44 8.92
N ASP A 116 -15.17 19.23 9.70
CA ASP A 116 -14.62 20.20 10.66
C ASP A 116 -15.71 20.73 11.62
N GLY A 117 -16.61 19.83 12.04
CA GLY A 117 -17.76 20.14 12.89
C GLY A 117 -18.89 20.92 12.20
N LYS A 118 -18.80 21.20 10.90
CA LYS A 118 -19.87 21.84 10.11
C LYS A 118 -20.77 20.80 9.47
N TYR A 119 -22.07 21.03 9.55
CA TYR A 119 -23.10 20.23 8.88
C TYR A 119 -22.87 20.16 7.37
N ILE A 120 -22.93 18.95 6.81
CA ILE A 120 -22.90 18.70 5.36
C ILE A 120 -24.23 18.14 4.87
N ASP A 121 -24.67 17.01 5.43
CA ASP A 121 -25.91 16.32 5.06
C ASP A 121 -26.39 15.42 6.20
N ASP A 122 -27.67 15.07 6.22
CA ASP A 122 -28.23 14.10 7.16
C ASP A 122 -29.30 13.21 6.52
N ARG A 123 -29.50 12.02 7.11
CA ARG A 123 -30.53 11.10 6.62
C ARG A 123 -31.05 10.19 7.72
N ILE A 124 -32.37 9.96 7.69
CA ILE A 124 -32.99 8.86 8.42
C ILE A 124 -32.93 7.61 7.54
N VAL A 125 -32.18 6.60 7.99
CA VAL A 125 -32.11 5.27 7.38
C VAL A 125 -33.08 4.34 8.10
N THR A 126 -33.91 3.62 7.37
CA THR A 126 -34.85 2.62 7.92
C THR A 126 -34.38 1.23 7.54
N ILE A 127 -34.26 0.33 8.53
CA ILE A 127 -33.86 -1.06 8.33
C ILE A 127 -35.10 -1.90 8.10
N ASP A 128 -35.48 -2.00 6.83
CA ASP A 128 -36.55 -2.86 6.33
C ASP A 128 -36.02 -3.90 5.33
N ASN A 129 -36.88 -4.77 4.83
CA ASN A 129 -36.51 -5.82 3.89
C ASN A 129 -36.27 -5.28 2.46
N ASP A 130 -36.46 -3.99 2.20
CA ASP A 130 -36.54 -3.41 0.85
C ASP A 130 -35.21 -2.76 0.38
N LYS A 131 -34.09 -3.13 1.01
CA LYS A 131 -32.70 -2.85 0.55
C LYS A 131 -32.27 -1.38 0.52
N ASN A 132 -33.01 -0.45 1.13
CA ASN A 132 -32.59 0.96 1.20
C ASN A 132 -31.73 1.26 2.45
N THR A 133 -30.84 0.33 2.80
CA THR A 133 -29.94 0.45 3.96
C THR A 133 -28.67 1.25 3.68
N THR A 134 -28.50 1.72 2.44
CA THR A 134 -27.37 2.57 2.05
C THR A 134 -27.78 4.03 1.91
N TRP A 135 -27.10 4.89 2.67
CA TRP A 135 -27.14 6.33 2.46
C TRP A 135 -26.00 6.75 1.53
N ASN A 136 -26.35 7.33 0.38
CA ASN A 136 -25.41 8.02 -0.49
C ASN A 136 -25.51 9.53 -0.19
N VAL A 137 -24.42 10.12 0.30
CA VAL A 137 -24.31 11.57 0.46
C VAL A 137 -23.94 12.17 -0.90
N THR A 138 -24.78 13.07 -1.39
CA THR A 138 -24.64 13.65 -2.72
C THR A 138 -24.58 15.16 -2.63
N LEU A 139 -23.55 15.77 -3.20
CA LEU A 139 -23.35 17.22 -3.15
C LEU A 139 -23.41 17.84 -4.53
N ASP A 140 -23.92 19.07 -4.55
CA ASP A 140 -23.93 19.92 -5.73
C ASP A 140 -22.71 20.86 -5.77
N ASN A 141 -22.39 21.32 -6.98
CA ASN A 141 -21.27 22.23 -7.27
C ASN A 141 -19.89 21.73 -6.83
N VAL A 142 -19.67 20.41 -6.73
CA VAL A 142 -18.32 19.85 -6.49
C VAL A 142 -17.53 19.94 -7.79
N GLN A 143 -16.57 20.88 -7.85
CA GLN A 143 -15.86 21.22 -9.09
C GLN A 143 -16.80 21.54 -10.26
N GLY A 144 -17.98 22.11 -9.96
CA GLY A 144 -19.01 22.47 -10.95
C GLY A 144 -19.87 21.30 -11.45
N GLU A 145 -19.78 20.12 -10.82
CA GLU A 145 -20.71 19.01 -11.06
C GLU A 145 -21.75 18.90 -9.95
N ASN A 146 -22.94 18.41 -10.32
CA ASN A 146 -24.08 18.25 -9.43
C ASN A 146 -24.36 16.77 -9.13
N ASN A 147 -25.02 16.49 -8.01
CA ASN A 147 -25.32 15.14 -7.55
C ASN A 147 -24.08 14.23 -7.44
N VAL A 148 -22.93 14.79 -7.07
CA VAL A 148 -21.68 14.04 -6.93
C VAL A 148 -21.74 13.21 -5.66
N ILE A 149 -21.52 11.89 -5.77
CA ILE A 149 -21.44 11.02 -4.59
C ILE A 149 -20.11 11.27 -3.89
N VAL A 150 -20.17 11.75 -2.65
CA VAL A 150 -18.96 12.06 -1.86
C VAL A 150 -18.73 11.07 -0.72
N MET A 151 -19.81 10.45 -0.25
CA MET A 151 -19.78 9.44 0.81
C MET A 151 -20.90 8.43 0.62
N ARG A 152 -20.66 7.19 1.06
CA ARG A 152 -21.66 6.13 1.15
C ARG A 152 -21.55 5.45 2.51
N VAL A 153 -22.70 5.19 3.14
CA VAL A 153 -22.80 4.50 4.43
C VAL A 153 -23.80 3.37 4.28
N HIS A 154 -23.37 2.13 4.52
CA HIS A 154 -24.25 0.99 4.65
C HIS A 154 -24.55 0.73 6.12
N VAL A 155 -25.85 0.69 6.45
CA VAL A 155 -26.34 0.41 7.80
C VAL A 155 -26.81 -1.04 7.85
N ASP A 156 -26.10 -1.87 8.60
CA ASP A 156 -26.43 -3.29 8.78
C ASP A 156 -27.69 -3.46 9.62
N SER A 157 -27.72 -2.84 10.80
CA SER A 157 -28.79 -3.08 11.76
C SER A 157 -28.99 -1.94 12.74
N VAL A 158 -30.21 -1.86 13.26
CA VAL A 158 -30.56 -1.04 14.43
C VAL A 158 -30.99 -2.00 15.53
N SER A 159 -30.37 -1.89 16.71
CA SER A 159 -30.61 -2.79 17.83
C SER A 159 -30.54 -2.05 19.16
N GLY A 160 -31.08 -2.64 20.22
CA GLY A 160 -31.08 -2.03 21.54
C GLY A 160 -31.43 -3.04 22.61
N LEU A 161 -31.11 -2.69 23.85
CA LEU A 161 -31.45 -3.50 25.01
C LEU A 161 -32.64 -2.89 25.73
N VAL A 162 -33.69 -3.70 25.93
CA VAL A 162 -34.87 -3.33 26.72
C VAL A 162 -34.91 -4.21 27.96
N GLU A 163 -34.90 -3.61 29.15
CA GLU A 163 -35.03 -4.30 30.43
C GLU A 163 -36.22 -3.72 31.19
N ASN A 164 -37.09 -4.57 31.73
CA ASN A 164 -38.28 -4.14 32.50
C ASN A 164 -39.15 -3.11 31.77
N ASN A 165 -39.30 -3.23 30.44
CA ASN A 165 -39.99 -2.28 29.56
C ASN A 165 -39.36 -0.87 29.48
N ILE A 166 -38.08 -0.73 29.85
CA ILE A 166 -37.28 0.49 29.73
C ILE A 166 -36.18 0.24 28.70
N LEU A 167 -36.07 1.12 27.71
CA LEU A 167 -34.96 1.10 26.75
C LEU A 167 -33.69 1.56 27.45
N GLN A 168 -32.73 0.65 27.60
CA GLN A 168 -31.46 0.90 28.27
C GLN A 168 -30.47 1.61 27.33
N TYR A 169 -30.38 1.12 26.09
CA TYR A 169 -29.64 1.78 25.03
C TYR A 169 -30.15 1.36 23.66
N SER A 170 -29.90 2.22 22.69
CA SER A 170 -30.08 2.03 21.26
C SER A 170 -28.70 2.12 20.59
N CYS A 171 -28.50 1.33 19.54
CA CYS A 171 -27.31 1.42 18.71
C CYS A 171 -27.62 1.09 17.24
N VAL A 172 -26.77 1.63 16.38
CA VAL A 172 -26.76 1.37 14.94
C VAL A 172 -25.43 0.73 14.58
N ALA A 173 -25.49 -0.38 13.83
CA ALA A 173 -24.32 -1.04 13.27
C ALA A 173 -24.13 -0.59 11.82
N ILE A 174 -22.91 -0.14 11.51
CA ILE A 174 -22.46 0.31 10.21
C ILE A 174 -21.30 -0.60 9.82
N ASP A 175 -21.37 -1.24 8.66
CA ASP A 175 -20.37 -2.20 8.17
C ASP A 175 -19.93 -1.89 6.73
N GLY A 176 -20.24 -0.69 6.24
CA GLY A 176 -19.74 -0.19 4.98
C GLY A 176 -19.63 1.33 5.00
N ILE A 177 -18.41 1.85 4.84
CA ILE A 177 -18.17 3.29 4.70
C ILE A 177 -17.23 3.51 3.53
N TRP A 178 -17.64 4.38 2.62
CA TRP A 178 -16.80 4.91 1.55
C TRP A 178 -16.84 6.43 1.56
N LEU A 179 -15.68 7.07 1.45
CA LEU A 179 -15.54 8.51 1.58
C LEU A 179 -14.41 9.02 0.68
N THR A 180 -14.69 10.11 -0.03
CA THR A 180 -13.69 10.86 -0.80
C THR A 180 -13.50 12.26 -0.21
N ASP A 181 -12.29 12.81 -0.35
CA ASP A 181 -12.00 14.18 0.02
C ASP A 181 -12.53 15.15 -1.05
N TYR A 182 -13.85 15.32 -1.08
CA TYR A 182 -14.48 16.21 -2.06
C TYR A 182 -14.09 17.67 -1.85
N SER A 183 -13.67 18.04 -0.63
CA SER A 183 -13.27 19.42 -0.29
C SER A 183 -11.97 19.85 -0.97
N ASP A 184 -11.06 18.89 -1.23
CA ASP A 184 -9.82 19.08 -2.02
C ASP A 184 -9.94 18.48 -3.44
N ALA A 185 -11.17 18.32 -3.96
CA ALA A 185 -11.35 17.83 -5.32
C ALA A 185 -10.67 18.77 -6.33
N LYS A 186 -10.00 18.19 -7.32
CA LYS A 186 -9.21 18.91 -8.34
C LYS A 186 -9.87 18.78 -9.70
N ASN A 187 -9.72 19.79 -10.54
CA ASN A 187 -10.15 19.75 -11.94
C ASN A 187 -8.94 19.97 -12.84
N LEU A 188 -8.43 18.88 -13.42
CA LEU A 188 -7.28 18.88 -14.31
C LEU A 188 -7.67 19.40 -15.69
N LYS A 189 -6.81 20.26 -16.23
CA LYS A 189 -6.90 20.86 -17.56
C LYS A 189 -5.70 20.43 -18.40
N ILE A 190 -5.88 20.42 -19.71
CA ILE A 190 -4.77 20.19 -20.65
C ILE A 190 -3.69 21.26 -20.39
N GLY A 191 -2.45 20.81 -20.22
CA GLY A 191 -1.29 21.61 -19.82
C GLY A 191 -0.96 21.56 -18.33
N ASP A 192 -1.85 21.06 -17.48
CA ASP A 192 -1.56 20.89 -16.04
C ASP A 192 -0.46 19.85 -15.83
N LYS A 193 0.36 20.06 -14.81
CA LYS A 193 1.51 19.20 -14.49
C LYS A 193 1.27 18.40 -13.22
N ILE A 194 1.62 17.12 -13.26
CA ILE A 194 1.72 16.23 -12.10
C ILE A 194 3.13 15.65 -12.11
N GLY A 195 3.98 16.10 -11.18
CA GLY A 195 5.41 15.81 -11.24
C GLY A 195 6.02 16.30 -12.56
N GLU A 196 6.63 15.40 -13.32
CA GLU A 196 7.25 15.67 -14.63
C GLU A 196 6.27 15.50 -15.82
N PHE A 197 5.06 15.03 -15.54
CA PHE A 197 4.06 14.70 -16.55
C PHE A 197 3.14 15.88 -16.83
N THR A 198 2.94 16.22 -18.09
CA THR A 198 2.01 17.27 -18.53
C THR A 198 0.78 16.64 -19.16
N LEU A 199 -0.43 17.00 -18.71
CA LEU A 199 -1.68 16.47 -19.25
C LEU A 199 -1.87 16.97 -20.69
N GLU A 200 -1.92 16.06 -21.66
CA GLU A 200 -2.11 16.40 -23.08
C GLU A 200 -3.54 16.16 -23.55
N LYS A 201 -4.17 15.10 -23.05
CA LYS A 201 -5.50 14.69 -23.52
C LYS A 201 -6.34 14.13 -22.40
N ILE A 202 -7.62 14.49 -22.43
CA ILE A 202 -8.65 13.92 -21.58
C ILE A 202 -9.55 13.08 -22.49
N ILE A 203 -9.65 11.79 -22.22
CA ILE A 203 -10.52 10.85 -22.92
C ILE A 203 -11.70 10.57 -22.00
N ARG A 204 -12.91 10.89 -22.44
CA ARG A 204 -14.14 10.57 -21.70
C ARG A 204 -14.48 9.10 -21.86
N GLY A 205 -15.14 8.53 -20.86
CA GLY A 205 -15.66 7.19 -20.98
C GLY A 205 -16.85 7.11 -21.94
N GLU A 206 -17.02 5.93 -22.53
CA GLU A 206 -18.07 5.63 -23.50
C GLU A 206 -18.93 4.45 -23.04
N ASN A 207 -18.33 3.48 -22.33
CA ASN A 207 -18.99 2.27 -21.84
C ASN A 207 -18.11 1.55 -20.80
N VAL A 208 -18.59 0.43 -20.26
CA VAL A 208 -17.87 -0.36 -19.24
C VAL A 208 -16.47 -0.83 -19.64
N SER A 209 -16.21 -1.01 -20.95
CA SER A 209 -14.89 -1.42 -21.49
C SER A 209 -13.96 -0.23 -21.74
N ASN A 210 -14.50 0.99 -21.81
CA ASN A 210 -13.77 2.24 -21.97
C ASN A 210 -14.35 3.30 -21.02
N GLN A 211 -13.83 3.35 -19.80
CA GLN A 211 -14.28 4.27 -18.74
C GLN A 211 -13.57 5.63 -18.80
N GLY A 212 -12.80 5.86 -19.85
CA GLY A 212 -12.03 7.07 -20.06
C GLY A 212 -10.63 7.01 -19.44
N SER A 213 -9.81 8.00 -19.81
CA SER A 213 -8.40 8.04 -19.46
C SER A 213 -7.87 9.47 -19.44
N LEU A 214 -6.80 9.70 -18.68
CA LEU A 214 -5.96 10.90 -18.80
C LEU A 214 -4.65 10.51 -19.48
N VAL A 215 -4.33 11.20 -20.57
CA VAL A 215 -3.07 11.00 -21.29
C VAL A 215 -2.12 12.12 -20.91
N PHE A 216 -1.04 11.73 -20.28
CA PHE A 216 0.05 12.62 -19.97
C PHE A 216 1.19 12.41 -20.96
N LYS A 217 1.91 13.49 -21.24
CA LYS A 217 3.19 13.46 -21.92
C LYS A 217 4.28 13.72 -20.91
N ASN A 218 5.27 12.84 -20.91
CA ASN A 218 6.55 13.16 -20.30
C ASN A 218 7.31 14.04 -21.30
N ALA A 219 7.53 15.31 -20.96
CA ALA A 219 8.13 16.29 -21.85
C ALA A 219 9.58 15.97 -22.23
N THR A 220 10.17 14.92 -21.67
CA THR A 220 11.61 14.75 -21.68
C THR A 220 12.07 13.54 -22.51
N GLY A 221 11.25 12.50 -22.73
CA GLY A 221 11.74 11.24 -23.31
C GLY A 221 12.74 10.50 -22.41
N PHE A 222 12.88 10.93 -21.14
CA PHE A 222 13.72 10.30 -20.14
C PHE A 222 12.95 9.19 -19.42
N PRO A 223 13.66 8.19 -18.87
CA PRO A 223 13.03 7.14 -18.10
C PRO A 223 12.27 7.69 -16.89
N ILE A 224 11.11 7.09 -16.60
CA ILE A 224 10.30 7.33 -15.41
C ILE A 224 11.09 6.90 -14.19
N ASN A 225 11.43 7.85 -13.32
CA ASN A 225 12.18 7.59 -12.10
C ASN A 225 11.24 7.26 -10.94
N CYS A 226 11.29 6.02 -10.47
CA CYS A 226 10.73 5.59 -9.20
C CYS A 226 11.79 5.80 -8.11
N ASN A 227 11.58 6.77 -7.23
CA ASN A 227 12.55 7.11 -6.17
C ASN A 227 12.27 6.32 -4.90
N VAL A 228 13.34 5.93 -4.21
CA VAL A 228 13.24 5.42 -2.84
C VAL A 228 12.97 6.59 -1.90
N VAL A 229 12.04 6.41 -0.97
CA VAL A 229 11.68 7.38 0.06
C VAL A 229 11.77 6.77 1.44
N GLY A 230 12.11 7.58 2.44
CA GLY A 230 12.05 7.19 3.84
C GLY A 230 10.60 7.19 4.32
N THR A 231 10.17 6.09 4.92
CA THR A 231 8.80 5.90 5.41
C THR A 231 8.82 5.65 6.91
N ASN A 232 8.00 6.39 7.66
CA ASN A 232 7.79 6.13 9.09
C ASN A 232 7.02 4.82 9.27
N TYR A 233 7.37 4.06 10.30
CA TYR A 233 6.50 2.97 10.74
C TYR A 233 5.19 3.52 11.31
N LYS A 234 4.13 2.71 11.31
CA LYS A 234 2.89 3.09 12.02
C LYS A 234 3.06 3.09 13.53
N CYS A 235 3.82 2.14 14.07
CA CYS A 235 4.09 2.09 15.50
C CYS A 235 5.03 3.23 15.90
N ASP A 236 4.49 4.25 16.58
CA ASP A 236 5.19 5.46 17.00
C ASP A 236 6.37 5.22 17.96
N SER A 237 6.40 4.05 18.62
CA SER A 237 7.53 3.62 19.46
C SER A 237 8.80 3.36 18.64
N TRP A 238 8.69 3.20 17.33
CA TRP A 238 9.83 3.13 16.42
C TRP A 238 10.11 4.49 15.79
N SER A 239 11.08 5.21 16.33
CA SER A 239 11.47 6.56 15.86
C SER A 239 12.24 6.57 14.53
N ASN A 240 12.53 5.41 13.95
CA ASN A 240 13.29 5.27 12.70
C ASN A 240 12.37 5.12 11.47
N GLN A 241 12.98 5.11 10.29
CA GLN A 241 12.28 4.92 9.02
C GLN A 241 12.73 3.64 8.33
N TYR A 242 11.93 3.14 7.39
CA TYR A 242 12.32 2.11 6.43
C TYR A 242 12.30 2.67 5.00
N PRO A 243 13.14 2.15 4.08
CA PRO A 243 13.07 2.53 2.67
C PRO A 243 11.82 1.94 2.01
N SER A 244 11.12 2.72 1.20
CA SER A 244 10.07 2.20 0.31
C SER A 244 10.15 2.84 -1.07
N ILE A 245 9.65 2.12 -2.07
CA ILE A 245 9.59 2.56 -3.47
C ILE A 245 8.22 2.18 -4.04
N ASN A 246 7.57 3.13 -4.70
CA ASN A 246 6.32 2.86 -5.43
C ASN A 246 6.67 2.55 -6.89
N LEU A 247 6.31 1.36 -7.35
CA LEU A 247 6.42 0.92 -8.73
C LEU A 247 5.01 0.83 -9.32
N PHE A 248 4.59 1.92 -9.97
CA PHE A 248 3.35 1.98 -10.76
C PHE A 248 2.08 1.61 -9.98
N GLY A 249 1.92 2.14 -8.76
CA GLY A 249 0.77 1.88 -7.89
C GLY A 249 0.98 0.77 -6.87
N GLU A 250 2.06 0.00 -7.00
CA GLU A 250 2.43 -1.04 -6.03
C GLU A 250 3.62 -0.61 -5.18
N LYS A 251 3.46 -0.66 -3.84
CA LYS A 251 4.52 -0.33 -2.89
C LYS A 251 5.44 -1.53 -2.65
N TYR A 252 6.73 -1.31 -2.84
CA TYR A 252 7.80 -2.26 -2.60
C TYR A 252 8.83 -1.71 -1.60
N PHE A 253 9.65 -2.61 -1.08
CA PHE A 253 10.59 -2.36 0.00
C PHE A 253 11.95 -2.82 -0.48
N PRO A 254 12.84 -1.87 -0.84
CA PRO A 254 14.24 -2.17 -1.08
C PRO A 254 14.83 -2.88 0.14
N LEU A 255 15.50 -4.02 -0.09
CA LEU A 255 16.11 -4.77 1.00
C LEU A 255 17.21 -3.92 1.63
N LEU A 256 17.14 -3.75 2.94
CA LEU A 256 18.14 -3.05 3.72
C LEU A 256 19.01 -4.09 4.43
N ALA A 257 20.08 -4.52 3.78
CA ALA A 257 21.04 -5.42 4.41
C ALA A 257 21.81 -4.64 5.48
N ASN A 258 21.89 -5.17 6.71
CA ASN A 258 22.78 -4.58 7.69
C ASN A 258 24.24 -5.00 7.36
N SER A 259 24.97 -4.08 6.75
CA SER A 259 26.35 -4.27 6.29
C SER A 259 27.39 -4.15 7.42
N ASP A 260 27.01 -3.58 8.57
CA ASP A 260 27.89 -3.32 9.71
C ASP A 260 27.31 -3.95 10.98
N GLN A 261 27.84 -5.12 11.37
CA GLN A 261 27.40 -5.86 12.55
C GLN A 261 27.54 -5.07 13.88
N SER A 262 28.26 -3.94 13.88
CA SER A 262 28.33 -3.03 15.04
C SER A 262 27.14 -2.08 15.15
N ARG A 263 26.38 -1.88 14.07
CA ARG A 263 25.14 -1.09 14.06
C ARG A 263 24.00 -1.95 14.59
N LYS A 264 23.22 -1.38 15.52
CA LYS A 264 21.94 -2.00 15.87
C LYS A 264 21.07 -2.05 14.61
N PRO A 265 20.34 -3.15 14.35
CA PRO A 265 19.62 -3.43 13.08
C PRO A 265 18.49 -2.44 12.71
N HIS A 266 18.37 -1.33 13.43
CA HIS A 266 17.37 -0.29 13.26
C HIS A 266 17.99 1.11 13.10
N ASN A 267 19.31 1.27 13.24
CA ASN A 267 19.99 2.56 13.10
C ASN A 267 20.67 2.72 11.73
N ASP A 268 20.35 1.84 10.79
CA ASP A 268 21.02 1.84 9.51
C ASP A 268 20.59 3.03 8.66
N PRO A 269 21.55 3.65 7.97
CA PRO A 269 21.25 4.56 6.90
C PRO A 269 20.35 3.90 5.85
N ILE A 270 19.07 4.29 5.82
CA ILE A 270 18.12 3.77 4.83
C ILE A 270 18.55 4.00 3.37
N TRP A 271 19.52 4.90 3.12
CA TRP A 271 20.12 5.13 1.80
C TRP A 271 21.07 4.02 1.36
N GLU A 272 21.50 3.13 2.26
CA GLU A 272 22.32 1.94 1.94
C GLU A 272 21.48 0.76 1.43
N CYS A 273 20.17 0.93 1.23
CA CYS A 273 19.31 -0.13 0.72
C CYS A 273 19.68 -0.59 -0.70
N HIS A 274 19.44 -1.86 -0.98
CA HIS A 274 19.56 -2.46 -2.30
C HIS A 274 18.32 -2.15 -3.12
N VAL A 275 18.36 -1.02 -3.83
CA VAL A 275 17.24 -0.44 -4.59
C VAL A 275 16.61 -1.42 -5.59
N ASP A 276 17.39 -2.34 -6.13
CA ASP A 276 16.99 -3.36 -7.09
C ASP A 276 16.45 -4.66 -6.45
N LYS A 277 16.64 -4.87 -5.15
CA LYS A 277 16.17 -6.06 -4.43
C LYS A 277 14.92 -5.70 -3.65
N LEU A 278 13.77 -6.22 -4.05
CA LEU A 278 12.47 -5.74 -3.59
C LEU A 278 11.65 -6.85 -2.93
N ALA A 279 11.03 -6.53 -1.80
CA ALA A 279 9.95 -7.31 -1.18
C ALA A 279 8.65 -6.49 -1.12
N LYS A 280 7.50 -7.15 -0.94
CA LYS A 280 6.21 -6.48 -0.67
C LYS A 280 6.00 -6.31 0.84
N LEU A 281 5.23 -5.30 1.26
CA LEU A 281 4.74 -5.23 2.64
C LEU A 281 3.67 -6.29 2.85
N VAL A 282 3.76 -7.02 3.95
CA VAL A 282 2.65 -7.83 4.45
C VAL A 282 1.85 -7.01 5.46
N LEU A 283 2.55 -6.39 6.42
CA LEU A 283 1.92 -5.68 7.53
C LEU A 283 2.80 -4.51 7.99
N ASP A 284 2.17 -3.37 8.28
CA ASP A 284 2.71 -2.24 9.05
C ASP A 284 1.53 -1.73 9.89
N SER A 285 1.52 -2.11 11.17
CA SER A 285 0.40 -1.87 12.07
C SER A 285 0.89 -1.48 13.47
N ASP A 286 0.14 -0.59 14.09
CA ASP A 286 0.16 -0.18 15.49
C ASP A 286 -1.05 -0.73 16.27
N ASP A 287 -1.80 -1.66 15.66
CA ASP A 287 -2.93 -2.32 16.31
C ASP A 287 -2.47 -3.07 17.56
N LYS A 288 -3.30 -2.97 18.61
CA LYS A 288 -3.09 -3.66 19.88
C LYS A 288 -3.56 -5.10 19.80
N HIS A 289 -2.65 -6.04 20.06
CA HIS A 289 -2.94 -7.47 20.19
C HIS A 289 -2.61 -7.96 21.60
N LEU A 290 -3.56 -8.66 22.22
CA LEU A 290 -3.39 -9.30 23.52
C LEU A 290 -3.26 -10.81 23.29
N LEU A 291 -2.11 -11.37 23.62
CA LEU A 291 -1.80 -12.78 23.35
C LEU A 291 -1.48 -13.53 24.63
N LYS A 292 -2.09 -14.71 24.78
CA LYS A 292 -1.76 -15.70 25.82
C LYS A 292 -0.72 -16.69 25.33
N THR A 293 -0.12 -17.41 26.27
CA THR A 293 0.78 -18.52 25.94
C THR A 293 0.07 -19.56 25.06
N GLY A 294 0.70 -19.93 23.94
CA GLY A 294 0.20 -20.88 22.96
C GLY A 294 -0.72 -20.27 21.90
N GLU A 295 -1.21 -19.04 22.09
CA GLU A 295 -2.02 -18.36 21.08
C GLU A 295 -1.16 -17.94 19.88
N LYS A 296 -1.79 -18.05 18.70
CA LYS A 296 -1.18 -17.76 17.42
C LYS A 296 -1.85 -16.54 16.79
N LEU A 297 -1.06 -15.51 16.49
CA LEU A 297 -1.49 -14.34 15.75
C LEU A 297 -1.16 -14.51 14.28
N ASP A 298 -2.19 -14.56 13.42
CA ASP A 298 -2.02 -14.58 11.97
C ASP A 298 -1.67 -13.18 11.46
N LEU A 299 -0.54 -13.05 10.77
CA LEU A 299 -0.09 -11.80 10.16
C LEU A 299 -0.45 -11.70 8.68
N GLY A 300 -1.10 -12.74 8.12
CA GLY A 300 -1.46 -12.82 6.71
C GLY A 300 -0.36 -13.45 5.87
N GLN A 301 -0.72 -13.87 4.65
CA GLN A 301 0.17 -14.53 3.69
C GLN A 301 0.94 -15.74 4.28
N GLY A 302 0.37 -16.41 5.30
CA GLY A 302 0.97 -17.57 5.97
C GLY A 302 2.04 -17.22 7.02
N TYR A 303 2.28 -15.94 7.31
CA TYR A 303 3.15 -15.51 8.40
C TYR A 303 2.38 -15.44 9.71
N SER A 304 3.03 -15.76 10.83
CA SER A 304 2.37 -15.74 12.13
C SER A 304 3.33 -15.61 13.30
N LEU A 305 2.85 -15.06 14.42
CA LEU A 305 3.55 -15.05 15.70
C LEU A 305 2.88 -16.00 16.69
N GLN A 306 3.66 -16.62 17.56
CA GLN A 306 3.15 -17.39 18.68
C GLN A 306 3.90 -17.02 19.96
N VAL A 307 3.16 -16.77 21.04
CA VAL A 307 3.77 -16.61 22.37
C VAL A 307 4.06 -17.99 22.94
N LYS A 308 5.34 -18.32 23.13
CA LYS A 308 5.76 -19.62 23.68
C LYS A 308 5.77 -19.64 25.19
N GLN A 309 6.22 -18.55 25.81
CA GLN A 309 6.32 -18.41 27.25
C GLN A 309 6.16 -16.95 27.66
N ILE A 310 5.63 -16.75 28.86
CA ILE A 310 5.44 -15.45 29.49
C ILE A 310 6.03 -15.53 30.90
N ASP A 311 6.91 -14.60 31.23
CA ASP A 311 7.48 -14.41 32.55
C ASP A 311 7.10 -13.00 33.01
N VAL A 312 5.97 -12.91 33.72
CA VAL A 312 5.42 -11.63 34.19
C VAL A 312 6.31 -11.00 35.26
N GLU A 313 6.86 -11.78 36.18
CA GLU A 313 7.77 -11.25 37.21
C GLU A 313 9.07 -10.72 36.59
N GLY A 314 9.53 -11.36 35.52
CA GLY A 314 10.69 -10.94 34.74
C GLY A 314 10.41 -9.94 33.62
N ASN A 315 9.18 -9.43 33.49
CA ASN A 315 8.77 -8.47 32.45
C ASN A 315 9.22 -8.92 31.04
N ARG A 316 8.97 -10.18 30.66
CA ARG A 316 9.46 -10.71 29.38
C ARG A 316 8.58 -11.81 28.78
N ALA A 317 8.67 -11.93 27.46
CA ALA A 317 7.98 -12.97 26.70
C ALA A 317 8.89 -13.59 25.65
N LEU A 318 8.75 -14.90 25.44
CA LEU A 318 9.36 -15.62 24.32
C LEU A 318 8.35 -15.69 23.17
N ILE A 319 8.67 -15.07 22.04
CA ILE A 319 7.82 -15.03 20.85
C ILE A 319 8.51 -15.75 19.70
N GLU A 320 7.78 -16.65 19.05
CA GLU A 320 8.20 -17.42 17.88
C GLU A 320 7.55 -16.83 16.62
N PHE A 321 8.33 -16.73 15.54
CA PHE A 321 7.88 -16.32 14.22
C PHE A 321 7.87 -17.53 13.28
N ASP A 322 6.76 -17.70 12.57
CA ASP A 322 6.50 -18.82 11.69
C ASP A 322 6.11 -18.36 10.28
N LYS A 323 6.44 -19.21 9.30
CA LYS A 323 5.97 -19.11 7.91
C LYS A 323 5.41 -20.45 7.46
N ASP A 324 4.13 -20.47 7.08
CA ASP A 324 3.38 -21.64 6.65
C ASP A 324 3.44 -22.78 7.69
N GLY A 325 3.38 -22.40 8.97
CA GLY A 325 3.47 -23.31 10.12
C GLY A 325 4.86 -23.91 10.36
N ARG A 326 5.91 -23.37 9.73
CA ARG A 326 7.30 -23.74 9.97
C ARG A 326 8.02 -22.63 10.71
N TYR A 327 8.78 -23.03 11.72
CA TYR A 327 9.67 -22.17 12.49
C TYR A 327 10.61 -21.36 11.58
N VAL A 328 10.65 -20.05 11.80
CA VAL A 328 11.53 -19.12 11.12
C VAL A 328 12.63 -18.63 12.06
N ASP A 329 12.25 -18.13 13.23
CA ASP A 329 13.12 -17.55 14.27
C ASP A 329 12.31 -17.32 15.57
N ASP A 330 12.98 -17.06 16.70
CA ASP A 330 12.35 -16.71 17.98
C ASP A 330 13.20 -15.73 18.81
N ALA A 331 12.55 -14.96 19.68
CA ALA A 331 13.26 -14.04 20.57
C ALA A 331 12.56 -13.83 21.90
N ILE A 332 13.37 -13.59 22.94
CA ILE A 332 12.91 -13.08 24.23
C ILE A 332 12.85 -11.56 24.15
N ILE A 333 11.68 -10.99 24.35
CA ILE A 333 11.45 -9.54 24.38
C ILE A 333 11.23 -9.10 25.82
N LEU A 334 11.97 -8.07 26.25
CA LEU A 334 11.90 -7.46 27.58
C LEU A 334 11.01 -6.21 27.53
N THR A 335 10.15 -6.02 28.52
CA THR A 335 9.34 -4.79 28.69
C THR A 335 9.86 -3.87 29.79
N ASP A 336 11.02 -4.18 30.39
CA ASP A 336 11.74 -3.35 31.37
C ASP A 336 13.21 -3.83 31.47
N PRO A 337 14.26 -2.99 31.54
CA PRO A 337 14.26 -1.52 31.46
C PRO A 337 14.52 -0.94 30.06
N ASN A 338 14.90 -1.72 29.05
CA ASN A 338 15.07 -1.22 27.68
C ASN A 338 14.95 -2.33 26.62
N GLU A 339 14.49 -1.92 25.42
CA GLU A 339 14.29 -2.70 24.18
C GLU A 339 13.10 -3.67 24.17
N HIS A 340 11.93 -3.04 24.21
CA HIS A 340 10.57 -3.56 24.04
C HIS A 340 10.28 -4.12 22.63
N TYR A 341 11.30 -4.45 21.84
CA TYR A 341 11.08 -4.89 20.48
C TYR A 341 12.08 -5.94 20.05
N TRP A 342 11.65 -6.71 19.06
CA TRP A 342 12.45 -7.69 18.35
C TRP A 342 12.48 -7.32 16.87
N THR A 343 13.67 -7.35 16.28
CA THR A 343 13.83 -7.35 14.82
C THR A 343 14.37 -8.72 14.40
N CYS A 344 13.59 -9.50 13.66
CA CYS A 344 14.06 -10.74 13.07
C CYS A 344 14.88 -10.43 11.82
N LEU A 345 16.12 -10.92 11.80
CA LEU A 345 17.05 -10.78 10.69
C LEU A 345 17.18 -12.10 9.95
N ARG A 346 17.15 -12.05 8.61
CA ARG A 346 17.33 -13.22 7.77
C ARG A 346 18.49 -13.05 6.81
N ASN A 347 19.18 -14.17 6.68
CA ASN A 347 20.34 -14.35 5.84
C ASN A 347 19.95 -14.94 4.48
N ASN A 348 20.80 -14.73 3.48
CA ASN A 348 20.65 -15.21 2.10
C ASN A 348 19.32 -14.80 1.42
N ILE A 349 18.80 -13.60 1.70
CA ILE A 349 17.60 -13.09 1.00
C ILE A 349 18.04 -12.34 -0.25
N GLN A 350 17.80 -12.93 -1.43
CA GLN A 350 18.30 -12.42 -2.72
C GLN A 350 19.82 -12.16 -2.70
N GLY A 351 20.58 -12.97 -1.97
CA GLY A 351 22.03 -12.85 -1.80
C GLY A 351 22.49 -11.77 -0.81
N GLU A 352 21.57 -11.18 -0.04
CA GLU A 352 21.89 -10.27 1.06
C GLU A 352 21.81 -10.95 2.42
N GLU A 353 22.63 -10.48 3.36
CA GLU A 353 22.71 -10.95 4.73
C GLU A 353 22.09 -9.94 5.71
N ASN A 354 21.69 -10.41 6.89
CA ASN A 354 21.14 -9.58 7.96
C ASN A 354 19.97 -8.68 7.50
N VAL A 355 19.08 -9.19 6.64
CA VAL A 355 17.93 -8.44 6.14
C VAL A 355 16.84 -8.45 7.23
N PRO A 356 16.38 -7.28 7.72
CA PRO A 356 15.26 -7.21 8.65
C PRO A 356 13.97 -7.59 7.92
N VAL A 357 13.35 -8.68 8.37
CA VAL A 357 12.12 -9.20 7.75
C VAL A 357 10.89 -8.96 8.59
N LEU A 358 11.05 -8.85 9.91
CA LEU A 358 9.97 -8.64 10.88
C LEU A 358 10.48 -7.71 11.98
N LYS A 359 9.62 -6.80 12.44
CA LYS A 359 9.76 -6.06 13.70
C LYS A 359 8.50 -6.24 14.54
N VAL A 360 8.67 -6.50 15.83
CA VAL A 360 7.58 -6.66 16.81
C VAL A 360 7.87 -5.77 18.00
N TYR A 361 6.89 -4.98 18.44
CA TYR A 361 6.95 -4.15 19.64
C TYR A 361 5.98 -4.69 20.67
N VAL A 362 6.50 -5.04 21.85
CA VAL A 362 5.75 -5.50 23.02
C VAL A 362 5.74 -4.37 24.03
N SER A 363 4.58 -3.76 24.25
CA SER A 363 4.48 -2.64 25.18
C SER A 363 4.46 -3.11 26.63
N ASP A 364 3.80 -4.24 26.91
CA ASP A 364 3.61 -4.73 28.27
C ASP A 364 3.47 -6.25 28.36
N VAL A 365 3.79 -6.79 29.54
CA VAL A 365 3.57 -8.17 29.94
C VAL A 365 2.98 -8.16 31.35
N TYR A 366 1.74 -8.64 31.51
CA TYR A 366 1.01 -8.54 32.78
C TYR A 366 0.11 -9.75 33.03
N LEU A 367 -0.38 -9.86 34.27
CA LEU A 367 -1.39 -10.86 34.65
C LEU A 367 -2.79 -10.28 34.47
N ASP A 368 -3.64 -11.01 33.75
CA ASP A 368 -5.09 -10.82 33.76
C ASP A 368 -5.75 -12.03 34.43
N GLY A 369 -6.09 -11.87 35.72
CA GLY A 369 -6.51 -12.97 36.57
C GLY A 369 -5.40 -14.00 36.78
N ASN A 370 -5.57 -15.21 36.24
CA ASN A 370 -4.58 -16.28 36.30
C ASN A 370 -3.77 -16.43 34.99
N ASP A 371 -4.09 -15.64 33.97
CA ASP A 371 -3.47 -15.75 32.66
C ASP A 371 -2.40 -14.68 32.49
N GLY A 372 -1.22 -15.08 32.01
CA GLY A 372 -0.21 -14.15 31.52
C GLY A 372 -0.61 -13.61 30.15
N ILE A 373 -0.50 -12.31 29.96
CA ILE A 373 -0.82 -11.59 28.73
C ILE A 373 0.43 -10.88 28.22
N VAL A 374 0.68 -11.00 26.92
CA VAL A 374 1.63 -10.19 26.16
C VAL A 374 0.85 -9.19 25.33
N GLN A 375 1.13 -7.91 25.51
CA GLN A 375 0.55 -6.85 24.71
C GLN A 375 1.53 -6.44 23.59
N VAL A 376 1.15 -6.74 22.35
CA VAL A 376 1.88 -6.33 21.14
C VAL A 376 1.19 -5.11 20.54
N ASP A 377 1.90 -4.00 20.42
CA ASP A 377 1.37 -2.71 19.93
C ASP A 377 2.08 -2.23 18.65
N GLY A 378 2.85 -3.10 18.00
CA GLY A 378 3.53 -2.76 16.77
C GLY A 378 4.04 -3.97 16.03
N ILE A 379 3.66 -4.12 14.76
CA ILE A 379 4.14 -5.18 13.88
C ILE A 379 4.46 -4.60 12.51
N TRP A 380 5.67 -4.87 12.03
CA TRP A 380 6.09 -4.57 10.66
C TRP A 380 6.67 -5.84 10.03
N LEU A 381 6.23 -6.19 8.83
CA LEU A 381 6.58 -7.45 8.17
C LEU A 381 6.63 -7.26 6.65
N ILE A 382 7.72 -7.73 6.04
CA ILE A 382 7.84 -7.86 4.58
C ILE A 382 7.73 -9.32 4.14
N ASP A 383 7.24 -9.53 2.92
CA ASP A 383 7.17 -10.84 2.29
C ASP A 383 8.54 -11.24 1.74
N TYR A 384 9.46 -11.54 2.64
CA TYR A 384 10.86 -11.82 2.31
C TYR A 384 11.03 -13.10 1.47
N VAL A 385 10.10 -14.06 1.58
CA VAL A 385 10.13 -15.31 0.81
C VAL A 385 9.94 -15.05 -0.68
N ASN A 386 9.10 -14.07 -1.04
CA ASN A 386 8.85 -13.68 -2.43
C ASN A 386 9.64 -12.43 -2.84
N ALA A 387 10.70 -12.08 -2.11
CA ALA A 387 11.61 -11.03 -2.53
C ALA A 387 12.23 -11.36 -3.90
N ARG A 388 12.50 -10.34 -4.71
CA ARG A 388 13.08 -10.50 -6.05
C ARG A 388 14.14 -9.45 -6.33
N THR A 389 15.15 -9.81 -7.12
CA THR A 389 16.10 -8.85 -7.70
C THR A 389 15.66 -8.44 -9.09
N LEU A 390 15.56 -7.14 -9.34
CA LEU A 390 15.36 -6.57 -10.66
C LEU A 390 16.69 -6.37 -11.39
N LYS A 391 16.68 -6.60 -12.69
CA LYS A 391 17.82 -6.37 -13.59
C LYS A 391 17.42 -5.41 -14.70
N ILE A 392 18.40 -4.67 -15.22
CA ILE A 392 18.19 -3.84 -16.41
C ILE A 392 17.63 -4.72 -17.54
N GLY A 393 16.54 -4.29 -18.15
CA GLY A 393 15.75 -5.04 -19.13
C GLY A 393 14.53 -5.76 -18.56
N ASP A 394 14.41 -5.90 -17.24
CA ASP A 394 13.24 -6.52 -16.62
C ASP A 394 11.99 -5.67 -16.85
N LYS A 395 10.85 -6.34 -17.03
CA LYS A 395 9.56 -5.69 -17.31
C LYS A 395 8.63 -5.72 -16.10
N ILE A 396 8.01 -4.58 -15.81
CA ILE A 396 6.92 -4.42 -14.85
C ILE A 396 5.76 -3.76 -15.59
N GLY A 397 4.71 -4.53 -15.87
CA GLY A 397 3.63 -4.07 -16.76
C GLY A 397 4.17 -3.73 -18.16
N GLN A 398 3.97 -2.49 -18.60
CA GLN A 398 4.46 -1.96 -19.89
C GLN A 398 5.85 -1.32 -19.78
N PHE A 399 6.43 -1.25 -18.59
CA PHE A 399 7.65 -0.53 -18.31
C PHE A 399 8.85 -1.48 -18.25
N THR A 400 9.95 -1.10 -18.88
CA THR A 400 11.22 -1.84 -18.90
C THR A 400 12.25 -1.08 -18.07
N LEU A 401 12.90 -1.75 -17.12
CA LEU A 401 13.92 -1.15 -16.27
C LEU A 401 15.16 -0.79 -17.10
N GLU A 402 15.56 0.47 -17.14
CA GLU A 402 16.73 0.92 -17.90
C GLU A 402 17.92 1.25 -17.01
N LYS A 403 17.67 1.71 -15.78
CA LYS A 403 18.74 2.19 -14.89
C LYS A 403 18.39 1.91 -13.44
N ILE A 404 19.42 1.53 -12.68
CA ILE A 404 19.40 1.40 -11.24
C ILE A 404 20.36 2.45 -10.68
N VAL A 405 19.91 3.25 -9.72
CA VAL A 405 20.72 4.27 -9.03
C VAL A 405 20.71 3.93 -7.55
N SER A 406 21.86 3.55 -7.00
CA SER A 406 22.01 3.31 -5.56
C SER A 406 21.93 4.61 -4.77
N GLY A 407 21.47 4.53 -3.52
CA GLY A 407 21.51 5.65 -2.60
C GLY A 407 22.93 5.99 -2.15
N VAL A 408 23.13 7.24 -1.70
CA VAL A 408 24.43 7.75 -1.26
C VAL A 408 24.35 8.52 0.06
N ASN A 409 23.21 9.11 0.39
CA ASN A 409 22.99 9.85 1.64
C ASN A 409 21.49 10.09 1.89
N LYS A 410 21.12 10.73 3.00
CA LYS A 410 19.71 11.05 3.35
C LYS A 410 18.94 11.82 2.27
N SER A 411 19.62 12.62 1.45
CA SER A 411 19.00 13.40 0.37
C SER A 411 18.88 12.62 -0.94
N ASN A 412 19.52 11.45 -1.04
CA ASN A 412 19.45 10.56 -2.20
C ASN A 412 19.48 9.10 -1.72
N LEU A 413 18.30 8.51 -1.59
CA LEU A 413 18.10 7.11 -1.18
C LEU A 413 18.19 6.12 -2.36
N GLY A 414 18.39 6.62 -3.58
CA GLY A 414 18.42 5.83 -4.80
C GLY A 414 17.10 5.81 -5.56
N SER A 415 17.13 5.26 -6.76
CA SER A 415 15.98 5.19 -7.68
C SER A 415 16.10 4.09 -8.72
N LEU A 416 14.97 3.73 -9.31
CA LEU A 416 14.86 2.87 -10.48
C LEU A 416 14.26 3.68 -11.63
N ALA A 417 14.89 3.65 -12.80
CA ALA A 417 14.43 4.38 -13.97
C ALA A 417 13.88 3.40 -15.02
N PHE A 418 12.64 3.58 -15.43
CA PHE A 418 11.96 2.72 -16.39
C PHE A 418 11.55 3.45 -17.66
N LYS A 419 11.63 2.77 -18.80
CA LYS A 419 11.08 3.26 -20.07
C LYS A 419 9.80 2.51 -20.44
N ASN A 420 8.83 3.22 -20.99
CA ASN A 420 7.63 2.61 -21.53
C ASN A 420 7.95 1.88 -22.86
N ALA A 421 7.60 0.60 -22.94
CA ALA A 421 7.82 -0.24 -24.12
C ALA A 421 6.78 -0.03 -25.23
N SER A 422 5.79 0.86 -25.06
CA SER A 422 4.73 1.09 -26.06
C SER A 422 5.16 1.91 -27.28
N VAL A 423 6.47 2.17 -27.47
CA VAL A 423 7.03 2.58 -28.76
C VAL A 423 7.73 1.37 -29.34
N ALA A 424 6.95 0.47 -29.95
CA ALA A 424 7.52 -0.36 -30.98
C ALA A 424 7.91 0.58 -32.13
N ASP A 425 9.18 0.53 -32.52
CA ASP A 425 9.68 1.15 -33.74
C ASP A 425 8.86 0.66 -34.94
N ASP A 426 7.78 1.38 -35.29
CA ASP A 426 7.16 1.28 -36.62
C ASP A 426 8.01 2.08 -37.60
N ALA A 427 9.24 1.59 -37.77
CA ALA A 427 10.20 2.08 -38.77
C ALA A 427 11.05 0.91 -39.25
N SER A 428 10.44 -0.21 -39.61
CA SER A 428 11.00 -1.06 -40.65
C SER A 428 10.32 -0.70 -41.97
N VAL A 429 10.88 0.31 -42.65
CA VAL A 429 10.86 0.32 -44.10
C VAL A 429 11.72 -0.87 -44.51
N ASN A 430 11.10 -2.01 -44.74
CA ASN A 430 11.73 -3.08 -45.49
C ASN A 430 11.10 -3.09 -46.88
N ASP A 431 11.90 -2.52 -47.76
CA ASP A 431 11.83 -2.63 -49.20
C ASP A 431 11.75 -4.10 -49.62
N ASP A 432 11.08 -4.27 -50.74
CA ASP A 432 10.71 -5.51 -51.40
C ASP A 432 11.96 -6.35 -51.76
N SER A 433 12.01 -7.63 -51.35
CA SER A 433 12.53 -8.71 -52.19
C SER A 433 12.35 -10.09 -51.53
N SER A 434 11.45 -10.84 -52.16
CA SER A 434 11.45 -12.29 -52.39
C SER A 434 12.66 -13.10 -51.91
N ASP A 435 12.43 -14.14 -51.09
CA ASP A 435 12.48 -15.54 -51.56
C ASP A 435 12.29 -16.55 -50.41
N ASP A 436 11.32 -17.44 -50.62
CA ASP A 436 11.31 -18.87 -50.34
C ASP A 436 11.73 -19.47 -48.97
N ASN A 437 10.68 -19.97 -48.31
CA ASN A 437 10.47 -21.39 -48.01
C ASN A 437 10.99 -21.97 -46.66
N SER A 438 10.01 -22.28 -45.80
CA SER A 438 9.86 -23.51 -45.01
C SER A 438 10.92 -23.89 -43.95
N SER A 439 10.47 -23.78 -42.69
CA SER A 439 10.50 -24.76 -41.59
C SER A 439 11.81 -25.47 -41.20
N SER A 440 12.18 -25.37 -39.93
CA SER A 440 12.00 -26.47 -38.99
C SER A 440 12.43 -26.08 -37.57
N SER A 441 11.64 -26.57 -36.61
CA SER A 441 11.87 -26.67 -35.19
C SER A 441 13.10 -27.50 -34.82
N THR A 442 13.79 -27.16 -33.73
CA THR A 442 14.23 -28.17 -32.74
C THR A 442 14.36 -27.59 -31.34
N SER A 443 13.60 -28.22 -30.45
CA SER A 443 13.73 -28.32 -29.01
C SER A 443 15.13 -28.71 -28.51
N LEU A 444 15.50 -28.23 -27.33
CA LEU A 444 16.39 -28.97 -26.43
C LEU A 444 16.01 -28.72 -24.96
N GLU A 445 15.32 -29.70 -24.39
CA GLU A 445 15.33 -30.00 -22.96
C GLU A 445 16.76 -30.35 -22.50
N ARG A 446 17.13 -29.85 -21.32
CA ARG A 446 17.94 -30.49 -20.26
C ARG A 446 18.33 -29.40 -19.24
N GLY A 447 18.24 -29.59 -17.93
CA GLY A 447 17.87 -30.76 -17.16
C GLY A 447 17.78 -30.38 -15.68
N LEU A 448 16.97 -31.14 -14.95
CA LEU A 448 16.90 -31.13 -13.49
C LEU A 448 18.25 -31.47 -12.87
N ALA A 449 18.76 -30.59 -12.01
CA ALA A 449 19.81 -30.93 -11.05
C ALA A 449 19.20 -31.02 -9.65
N LYS A 450 19.09 -32.26 -9.16
CA LYS A 450 18.91 -32.59 -7.75
C LYS A 450 20.11 -32.05 -6.96
N PHE A 451 19.86 -31.27 -5.90
CA PHE A 451 20.84 -31.10 -4.85
C PHE A 451 20.44 -31.93 -3.62
N THR A 452 21.35 -32.83 -3.29
CA THR A 452 21.32 -33.76 -2.17
C THR A 452 21.62 -33.03 -0.87
N ASN A 453 20.73 -33.24 0.10
CA ASN A 453 20.93 -32.95 1.52
C ASN A 453 22.12 -33.78 2.06
N LYS A 454 23.08 -33.11 2.70
CA LYS A 454 24.03 -33.67 3.67
C LYS A 454 24.72 -32.51 4.40
N ASN A 455 24.23 -32.18 5.59
CA ASN A 455 25.05 -32.04 6.78
C ASN A 455 24.14 -32.13 8.00
N THR A 456 24.20 -33.31 8.61
CA THR A 456 23.71 -33.62 9.95
C THR A 456 24.74 -33.14 10.96
N GLU A 457 24.40 -32.11 11.73
CA GLU A 457 24.95 -31.92 13.07
C GLU A 457 23.80 -31.89 14.07
N SER A 458 23.98 -32.63 15.16
CA SER A 458 22.98 -32.93 16.18
C SER A 458 22.72 -31.74 17.11
N PRO A 459 21.55 -31.68 17.76
CA PRO A 459 21.20 -30.57 18.63
C PRO A 459 21.79 -30.81 20.02
N THR A 460 22.84 -30.06 20.37
CA THR A 460 23.25 -29.96 21.78
C THR A 460 23.80 -28.58 22.09
N SER A 461 23.11 -27.91 23.02
CA SER A 461 23.64 -27.04 24.09
C SER A 461 22.92 -25.69 24.20
N TRP A 462 21.65 -25.69 24.63
CA TRP A 462 21.17 -24.54 25.43
C TRP A 462 20.05 -24.77 26.45
N TYR A 463 19.69 -26.02 26.73
CA TYR A 463 18.66 -26.36 27.73
C TYR A 463 19.12 -26.23 29.20
N TRP A 464 20.28 -25.63 29.46
CA TRP A 464 20.88 -25.52 30.81
C TRP A 464 21.19 -24.09 31.27
N ASN A 465 20.94 -23.05 30.47
CA ASN A 465 21.23 -21.66 30.87
C ASN A 465 20.00 -20.88 31.39
N PHE A 466 18.85 -21.52 31.56
CA PHE A 466 17.66 -20.87 32.13
C PHE A 466 17.59 -21.00 33.67
N TRP A 467 18.29 -21.98 34.27
CA TRP A 467 18.27 -22.22 35.72
C TRP A 467 19.36 -21.49 36.52
N GLU A 468 20.44 -21.04 35.87
CA GLU A 468 21.57 -20.36 36.54
C GLU A 468 21.31 -18.88 36.87
N TYR A 469 20.18 -18.30 36.43
CA TYR A 469 19.86 -16.89 36.73
C TYR A 469 18.87 -16.70 37.90
N ILE A 470 18.32 -17.79 38.47
CA ILE A 470 17.30 -17.73 39.54
C ILE A 470 17.90 -17.87 40.95
N ILE A 471 19.20 -18.15 41.10
CA ILE A 471 19.86 -18.23 42.42
C ILE A 471 21.04 -17.26 42.49
N MET A 472 20.79 -15.96 42.39
CA MET A 472 21.70 -14.95 42.93
C MET A 472 20.96 -13.65 43.25
N ARG A 473 20.15 -13.69 44.32
CA ARG A 473 19.87 -12.60 45.29
C ARG A 473 18.80 -13.09 46.28
N ILE A 474 19.27 -13.77 47.32
CA ILE A 474 18.68 -13.69 48.66
C ILE A 474 19.61 -12.78 49.46
#